data_AF-A0A948XXZ5-F1
#
_entry.id   AF-A0A948XXZ5-F1
#
_cell.length_a   1.000
_cell.length_b   1.000
_cell.length_c   1.000
_cell.angle_alpha   90.00
_cell.angle_beta   90.00
_cell.angle_gamma   90.00
#
_symmetry.space_group_name_H-M   'P 1'
#
loop_
_entity.id
_entity.type
_entity.pdbx_description
1 polymer ?
#
loop_
_entity_poly.entity_id
_entity_poly.type
_entity_poly.pdbx_seq_one_letter_code
_entity_poly.pdbx_strand_id
1 'polypeptide(L)' 'MRRLMLVAALALSACATGPQEGGWTSGKDAQPFQTAVAACSQSSYNVDTNFTICMAGRGWSRLSK' A
#
# COMPACT_ATOMS: atom_id res chain seq x y z
N MET A 1 36.14 -12.22 -23.24
CA MET A 1 35.03 -12.56 -22.34
C MET A 1 33.77 -11.90 -22.89
N ARG A 2 32.83 -12.73 -23.35
CA ARG A 2 31.69 -12.35 -24.22
C ARG A 2 30.53 -11.87 -23.34
N ARG A 3 30.10 -10.62 -23.55
CA ARG A 3 29.00 -9.95 -22.86
C ARG A 3 27.67 -10.64 -23.21
N LEU A 4 26.93 -11.10 -22.21
CA LEU A 4 25.53 -11.49 -22.36
C LEU A 4 24.73 -10.64 -21.36
N MET A 5 24.09 -9.61 -21.93
CA MET A 5 23.17 -8.70 -21.26
C MET A 5 21.99 -9.51 -20.71
N LEU A 6 21.77 -9.46 -19.39
CA LEU A 6 20.53 -9.95 -18.81
C LEU A 6 19.39 -9.01 -19.20
N VAL A 7 18.44 -9.55 -19.98
CA VAL A 7 17.17 -8.89 -20.28
C VAL A 7 16.31 -8.95 -19.02
N ALA A 8 16.17 -7.82 -18.34
CA ALA A 8 15.22 -7.67 -17.23
C ALA A 8 13.81 -7.53 -17.82
N ALA A 9 13.05 -8.62 -17.83
CA ALA A 9 11.62 -8.59 -18.07
C ALA A 9 10.93 -7.97 -16.83
N LEU A 10 10.69 -6.66 -16.87
CA LEU A 10 9.79 -5.97 -15.96
C LEU A 10 8.35 -6.38 -16.33
N ALA A 11 7.90 -7.51 -15.81
CA ALA A 11 6.49 -7.85 -15.80
C ALA A 11 5.78 -6.84 -14.88
N LEU A 12 5.24 -5.77 -15.48
CA LEU A 12 4.24 -4.92 -14.85
C LEU A 12 2.95 -5.74 -14.70
N SER A 13 2.90 -6.64 -13.72
CA SER A 13 1.62 -7.08 -13.18
C SER A 13 1.04 -5.91 -12.38
N ALA A 14 0.33 -5.03 -13.09
CA ALA A 14 -0.61 -4.12 -12.48
C ALA A 14 -1.67 -4.95 -11.75
N CYS A 15 -1.41 -5.27 -10.49
CA CYS A 15 -2.41 -5.79 -9.58
C CYS A 15 -3.46 -4.68 -9.41
N ALA A 16 -4.55 -4.78 -10.15
CA ALA A 16 -5.77 -4.06 -9.87
C ALA A 16 -6.24 -4.51 -8.47
N THR A 17 -5.87 -3.72 -7.47
CA THR A 17 -6.19 -3.99 -6.06
C THR A 17 -7.57 -3.40 -5.73
N GLY A 18 -8.62 -4.01 -6.31
CA GLY A 18 -10.01 -3.83 -5.84
C GLY A 18 -10.19 -4.45 -4.45
N PRO A 19 -11.26 -4.06 -3.72
CA PRO A 19 -11.25 -3.70 -2.29
C PRO A 19 -10.45 -4.69 -1.44
N GLN A 20 -9.16 -4.39 -1.28
CA GLN A 20 -8.20 -5.25 -0.62
C GLN A 20 -7.94 -4.69 0.77
N GLU A 21 -8.24 -5.54 1.76
CA GLU A 21 -7.89 -5.40 3.17
C GLU A 21 -8.84 -4.52 4.01
N GLY A 22 -9.91 -5.14 4.55
CA GLY A 22 -10.61 -4.63 5.74
C GLY A 22 -11.41 -3.33 5.56
N GLY A 23 -11.92 -3.06 4.37
CA GLY A 23 -12.66 -1.81 4.10
C GLY A 23 -11.73 -0.66 3.71
N TRP A 24 -10.57 -0.94 3.13
CA TRP A 24 -9.67 0.05 2.58
C TRP A 24 -9.52 -0.12 1.06
N THR A 25 -9.12 0.95 0.39
CA THR A 25 -8.78 0.97 -1.04
C THR A 25 -7.46 1.70 -1.23
N SER A 26 -6.59 1.13 -2.03
CA SER A 26 -5.28 1.65 -2.39
C SER A 26 -5.37 2.67 -3.52
N GLY A 27 -4.62 3.76 -3.38
CA GLY A 27 -4.28 4.65 -4.48
C GLY A 27 -3.15 4.08 -5.36
N LYS A 28 -2.88 4.76 -6.48
CA LYS A 28 -1.87 4.39 -7.50
C LYS A 28 -0.47 4.13 -6.92
N ASP A 29 -0.11 4.81 -5.84
CA ASP A 29 1.22 4.78 -5.21
C ASP A 29 1.14 4.40 -3.72
N ALA A 30 0.10 3.64 -3.33
CA ALA A 30 -0.07 3.22 -1.95
C ALA A 30 1.08 2.33 -1.48
N GLN A 31 1.54 2.56 -0.25
CA GLN A 31 2.47 1.62 0.40
C GLN A 31 1.79 0.27 0.63
N PRO A 32 2.53 -0.85 0.72
CA PRO A 32 1.95 -2.14 1.07
C PRO A 32 1.11 -2.05 2.36
N PHE A 33 -0.11 -2.62 2.35
CA PHE A 33 -1.10 -2.41 3.42
C PHE A 33 -0.54 -2.75 4.80
N GLN A 34 0.06 -3.94 4.94
CA GLN A 34 0.62 -4.40 6.22
C GLN A 34 1.72 -3.48 6.74
N THR A 35 2.56 -2.93 5.86
CA THR A 35 3.60 -1.96 6.23
C THR A 35 2.97 -0.65 6.71
N ALA A 36 1.93 -0.17 6.03
CA ALA A 36 1.20 1.02 6.41
C ALA A 36 0.50 0.85 7.77
N VAL A 37 -0.21 -0.27 7.98
CA VAL A 37 -0.88 -0.60 9.24
C VAL A 37 0.11 -0.69 10.39
N ALA A 38 1.21 -1.44 10.23
CA ALA A 38 2.20 -1.61 11.30
C ALA A 38 2.81 -0.27 11.74
N ALA A 39 3.10 0.63 10.79
CA ALA A 39 3.61 1.96 11.09
C ALA A 39 2.52 2.85 11.74
N CYS A 40 1.30 2.83 11.20
CA CYS A 40 0.22 3.68 11.70
C CYS A 40 -0.32 3.23 13.06
N SER A 41 -0.39 1.93 13.34
CA SER A 41 -0.77 1.43 14.67
C SER A 41 0.20 1.88 15.76
N GLN A 42 1.50 1.95 15.46
CA GLN A 42 2.51 2.45 16.39
C GLN A 42 2.41 3.97 16.62
N SER A 43 2.23 4.76 15.55
CA SER A 43 2.20 6.22 15.65
C SER A 43 0.87 6.80 16.14
N SER A 44 -0.24 6.11 15.90
CA SER A 44 -1.59 6.61 16.24
C SER A 44 -2.09 6.13 17.60
N TYR A 45 -1.37 5.24 18.28
CA TYR A 45 -1.87 4.49 19.45
C TYR A 45 -3.23 3.81 19.20
N ASN A 46 -3.51 3.44 17.94
CA ASN A 46 -4.79 2.90 17.47
C ASN A 46 -6.01 3.81 17.70
N VAL A 47 -5.81 5.12 17.88
CA VAL A 47 -6.92 6.09 17.83
C VAL A 47 -7.41 6.18 16.39
N ASP A 48 -8.67 5.79 16.16
CA ASP A 48 -9.24 5.54 14.82
C ASP A 48 -9.05 6.72 13.85
N THR A 49 -9.26 7.95 14.30
CA THR A 49 -9.05 9.16 13.49
C THR A 49 -7.58 9.34 13.09
N ASN A 50 -6.66 9.21 14.05
CA ASN A 50 -5.22 9.37 13.79
C ASN A 50 -4.67 8.23 12.92
N PHE A 51 -5.17 7.01 13.15
CA PHE A 51 -4.87 5.85 12.33
C PHE A 51 -5.31 6.08 10.88
N THR A 52 -6.54 6.56 10.69
CA THR A 52 -7.11 6.83 9.36
C THR A 52 -6.33 7.92 8.62
N ILE A 53 -5.96 9.01 9.30
CA ILE A 53 -5.13 10.07 8.72
C ILE A 53 -3.75 9.52 8.32
N CYS A 54 -3.14 8.70 9.18
CA CYS A 54 -1.85 8.09 8.86
C CYS A 54 -1.95 7.15 7.65
N MET A 55 -2.99 6.32 7.56
CA MET A 55 -3.24 5.44 6.41
C MET A 55 -3.44 6.24 5.12
N ALA A 56 -4.18 7.36 5.18
CA ALA A 56 -4.37 8.27 4.06
C ALA A 56 -3.04 8.86 3.55
N GLY A 57 -2.15 9.27 4.47
CA GLY A 57 -0.80 9.72 4.12
C GLY A 57 0.07 8.66 3.45
N ARG A 58 -0.33 7.38 3.52
CA ARG A 58 0.35 6.24 2.89
C ARG A 58 -0.38 5.72 1.65
N GLY A 59 -1.37 6.46 1.16
CA GLY A 59 -2.12 6.17 -0.05
C GLY A 59 -3.32 5.25 0.14
N TRP A 60 -3.82 5.08 1.36
CA TRP A 60 -5.00 4.25 1.65
C TRP A 60 -6.22 5.09 2.01
N SER A 61 -7.35 4.82 1.37
CA SER A 61 -8.63 5.45 1.68
C SER A 61 -9.61 4.44 2.29
N ARG A 62 -10.31 4.84 3.35
CA ARG A 62 -11.31 3.98 3.98
C ARG A 62 -12.56 3.97 3.11
N LEU A 63 -13.06 2.78 2.80
CA LEU A 63 -14.37 2.60 2.18
C LEU A 63 -15.41 3.00 3.23
N SER A 64 -16.07 4.13 2.99
CA SER A 64 -17.30 4.46 3.70
C SER A 64 -18.36 3.43 3.33
N LYS A 65 -18.98 2.79 4.34
CA LYS A 65 -20.18 1.97 4.14
C LYS A 65 -21.32 2.80 3.57
#